data_AF-I3W4D4-F1
#
_entry.id   AF-I3W4D4-F1
#
_cell.length_a   1.000
_cell.length_b   1.000
_cell.length_c   1.000
_cell.angle_alpha   90.00
_cell.angle_beta   90.00
_cell.angle_gamma   90.00
#
_symmetry.space_group_name_H-M   'P 1'
#
loop_
_entity.id
_entity.type
_entity.pdbx_description
1 polymer ?
#
loop_
_entity_poly.entity_id
_entity_poly.type
_entity_poly.pdbx_seq_one_letter_code
_entity_poly.pdbx_strand_id
1 'polypeptide(L)' 'MPHLFVYLVIASSVHGGSSWNLTPMPNMDVCNQFSESITKPRGFDLNFPRASLVRCVEVKTDKPVNP' A
#
# COMPACT_ATOMS: atom_id res chain seq x y z
N MET A 1 8.30 -24.40 0.94
CA MET A 1 7.93 -23.33 1.90
C MET A 1 7.31 -22.21 1.08
N PRO A 2 6.11 -21.71 1.45
CA PRO A 2 5.51 -20.58 0.73
C PRO A 2 6.35 -19.32 0.95
N HIS A 3 6.58 -18.56 -0.12
CA HIS A 3 7.17 -17.23 -0.02
C HIS A 3 6.06 -16.23 0.33
N LEU A 4 6.38 -15.29 1.21
CA LEU A 4 5.43 -14.29 1.69
C LEU A 4 5.92 -12.91 1.27
N PHE A 5 5.06 -12.21 0.55
CA PHE A 5 5.29 -10.84 0.09
C PHE A 5 4.28 -9.93 0.73
N VAL A 6 4.72 -8.78 1.21
CA VAL A 6 3.85 -7.74 1.75
C VAL A 6 3.88 -6.55 0.81
N TYR A 7 2.70 -6.00 0.51
CA TYR A 7 2.57 -4.81 -0.33
C TYR A 7 1.76 -3.75 0.39
N LEU A 8 2.26 -2.52 0.35
CA LEU A 8 1.49 -1.33 0.63
C LEU A 8 0.79 -0.89 -0.66
N VAL A 9 -0.54 -0.89 -0.64
CA VAL A 9 -1.38 -0.47 -1.76
C VAL A 9 -1.98 0.89 -1.43
N ILE A 10 -1.74 1.87 -2.28
CA ILE A 10 -2.32 3.22 -2.18
C ILE A 10 -3.17 3.45 -3.41
N ALA A 11 -4.45 3.75 -3.22
CA ALA A 11 -5.36 4.10 -4.29
C ALA A 11 -5.82 5.56 -4.15
N SER A 12 -5.76 6.30 -5.24
CA SER A 12 -6.26 7.66 -5.33
C SER A 12 -7.27 7.78 -6.46
N SER A 13 -8.39 8.42 -6.19
CA SER A 13 -9.39 8.71 -7.22
C SER A 13 -8.82 9.72 -8.22
N VAL A 14 -8.98 9.43 -9.52
CA VAL A 14 -8.62 10.32 -10.63
C VAL A 14 -9.80 10.45 -11.58
N HIS A 15 -9.78 11.44 -12.49
CA HIS A 15 -10.88 11.58 -13.45
C HIS A 15 -10.97 10.33 -14.35
N GLY A 16 -12.12 9.64 -14.31
CA GLY A 16 -12.36 8.43 -15.11
C GLY A 16 -11.83 7.12 -14.52
N GLY A 17 -11.33 7.09 -13.27
CA GLY A 17 -10.90 5.84 -12.65
C GLY A 17 -10.14 6.00 -11.33
N SER A 18 -9.23 5.05 -11.05
CA SER A 18 -8.36 5.07 -9.88
C SER A 18 -6.91 4.83 -10.27
N SER A 19 -6.01 5.63 -9.70
CA SER A 19 -4.57 5.39 -9.75
C SER A 19 -4.16 4.55 -8.57
N TRP A 20 -3.34 3.52 -8.81
CA TRP A 20 -2.89 2.57 -7.80
C TRP A 20 -1.37 2.55 -7.76
N ASN A 21 -0.79 2.71 -6.57
CA ASN A 21 0.63 2.52 -6.32
C ASN A 21 0.82 1.31 -5.41
N LEU A 22 1.72 0.39 -5.79
CA LEU A 22 2.06 -0.80 -5.04
C LEU A 22 3.54 -0.76 -4.67
N THR A 23 3.82 -0.71 -3.37
CA THR A 23 5.19 -0.68 -2.85
C THR A 23 5.46 -1.96 -2.05
N PRO A 24 6.49 -2.76 -2.40
CA PRO A 24 6.86 -3.93 -1.61
C PRO A 24 7.38 -3.51 -0.24
N MET A 25 6.91 -4.19 0.79
CA MET A 25 7.23 -3.94 2.20
C MET A 25 8.00 -5.14 2.78
N PRO A 26 8.92 -4.89 3.73
CA PRO A 26 9.72 -5.96 4.32
C PRO A 26 8.90 -6.91 5.19
N ASN A 27 7.83 -6.43 5.83
CA ASN A 27 6.90 -7.24 6.63
C ASN A 27 5.59 -6.46 6.90
N MET A 28 4.61 -7.12 7.54
CA MET A 28 3.30 -6.55 7.86
C MET A 28 3.35 -5.42 8.86
N ASP A 29 4.22 -5.48 9.88
CA ASP A 29 4.31 -4.45 10.92
C ASP A 29 4.80 -3.12 10.36
N VAL A 30 5.86 -3.17 9.54
CA VAL A 30 6.37 -1.99 8.82
C VAL A 30 5.31 -1.43 7.88
N CYS A 31 4.61 -2.30 7.15
CA CYS A 31 3.53 -1.85 6.28
C CYS A 31 2.45 -1.09 7.05
N ASN A 32 2.00 -1.64 8.19
CA ASN A 32 0.96 -1.01 9.02
C ASN A 32 1.41 0.35 9.57
N GLN A 33 2.66 0.45 10.02
CA GLN A 33 3.24 1.72 10.47
C GLN A 33 3.23 2.79 9.37
N PHE A 34 3.59 2.41 8.14
CA PHE A 34 3.52 3.31 6.99
C PHE A 34 2.08 3.66 6.61
N SER A 35 1.18 2.68 6.61
CA SER A 35 -0.25 2.89 6.35
C SER A 35 -0.83 3.93 7.29
N GLU A 36 -0.59 3.81 8.60
CA GLU A 36 -1.01 4.80 9.60
C GLU A 36 -0.42 6.19 9.36
N SER A 37 0.86 6.26 8.98
CA SER A 37 1.55 7.53 8.69
C SER A 37 0.94 8.28 7.51
N ILE A 38 0.37 7.54 6.55
CA ILE A 38 -0.31 8.08 5.36
C ILE A 38 -1.76 8.46 5.68
N THR A 39 -2.48 7.62 6.44
CA THR A 39 -3.89 7.88 6.78
C THR A 39 -4.07 8.90 7.90
N LYS A 40 -3.04 9.15 8.72
CA LYS A 40 -3.09 10.17 9.77
C LYS A 40 -3.29 11.55 9.11
N PRO A 41 -4.33 12.31 9.52
CA PRO A 41 -4.59 13.62 8.94
C PRO A 41 -3.43 14.57 9.25
N ARG A 42 -2.64 14.93 8.24
CA ARG A 42 -1.49 15.85 8.36
C ARG A 42 -1.89 17.33 8.29
N GLY A 43 -3.04 17.68 8.86
CA GLY A 43 -3.64 19.01 8.70
C GLY A 43 -4.36 19.18 7.36
N PHE A 44 -4.89 20.39 7.13
CA PHE A 44 -5.75 20.74 5.99
C PHE A 44 -4.92 21.04 4.73
N ASP A 45 -4.02 20.13 4.35
CA ASP A 45 -3.24 20.32 3.13
C ASP A 45 -4.06 19.86 1.92
N LEU A 46 -4.72 20.83 1.26
CA LEU A 46 -5.61 20.63 0.12
C LEU A 46 -4.86 20.17 -1.15
N ASN A 47 -3.53 20.20 -1.15
CA ASN A 47 -2.72 19.86 -2.33
C ASN A 47 -2.20 18.41 -2.35
N PHE A 48 -2.38 17.65 -1.27
CA PHE A 48 -2.08 16.22 -1.31
C PHE A 48 -3.28 15.44 -1.86
N PRO A 49 -3.12 14.62 -2.91
CA PRO A 49 -4.16 13.70 -3.32
C PRO A 49 -4.51 12.85 -2.10
N ARG A 50 -5.74 13.01 -1.58
CA ARG A 50 -6.20 12.17 -0.49
C ARG A 50 -6.22 10.74 -1.01
N ALA A 51 -5.36 9.89 -0.46
CA ALA A 51 -5.44 8.47 -0.71
C ALA A 51 -6.85 8.02 -0.31
N SER A 52 -7.64 7.62 -1.32
CA SER A 52 -8.99 7.09 -1.12
C SER A 52 -8.94 5.74 -0.40
N LEU A 53 -7.84 5.00 -0.55
CA LEU A 53 -7.60 3.72 0.10
C LEU A 53 -6.10 3.55 0.35
N VAL A 54 -5.75 3.10 1.55
CA VAL A 54 -4.40 2.66 1.92
C VAL A 54 -4.55 1.31 2.61
N ARG A 55 -3.85 0.29 2.12
CA ARG A 55 -3.98 -1.07 2.64
C ARG A 55 -2.69 -1.86 2.57
N CYS A 56 -2.44 -2.64 3.61
CA CYS A 56 -1.41 -3.67 3.63
C CYS A 56 -1.99 -5.01 3.15
N VAL A 57 -1.34 -5.62 2.18
CA VAL A 57 -1.76 -6.89 1.58
C VAL A 57 -0.61 -7.89 1.71
N GLU A 58 -0.91 -9.02 2.35
CA GLU A 58 -0.02 -10.18 2.40
C GLU A 58 -0.38 -11.15 1.27
N VAL A 59 0.62 -11.51 0.47
CA VAL A 59 0.49 -12.44 -0.65
C VAL A 59 1.39 -13.64 -0.39
N LYS A 60 0.78 -14.82 -0.30
CA LYS A 60 1.49 -16.09 -0.20
C LYS A 60 1.60 -16.69 -1.59
N THR A 61 2.80 -17.09 -1.98
CA THR A 61 3.03 -17.80 -3.24
C THR A 61 3.82 -19.07 -3.00
N ASP A 62 3.32 -20.16 -3.58
CA ASP A 62 3.99 -21.46 -3.57
C ASP A 62 5.08 -21.56 -4.64
N LYS A 63 5.10 -20.60 -5.58
CA LYS A 63 6.11 -20.50 -6.63
C LYS A 63 7.12 -19.41 -6.27
N PRO A 64 8.44 -19.65 -6.42
CA PRO A 64 9.43 -18.59 -6.28
C PRO A 64 9.10 -17.49 -7.29
N VAL A 65 9.17 -16.22 -6.86
CA VAL A 65 9.03 -15.05 -7.74
C VAL A 65 10.32 -14.94 -8.54
N ASN A 66 10.43 -15.82 -9.53
CA ASN A 66 11.51 -16.08 -10.50
C ASN A 66 12.99 -16.01 -10.00
N PRO A 67 13.83 -17.01 -10.30
CA PRO A 67 15.27 -16.97 -10.06
C PRO A 67 16.01 -15.94 -10.94
#